data_AF-A0A7J7TT12-F1
#
_entry.id   AF-A0A7J7TT12-F1
#
_cell.length_a   1.000
_cell.length_b   1.000
_cell.length_c   1.000
_cell.angle_alpha   90.00
_cell.angle_beta   90.00
_cell.angle_gamma   90.00
#
_symmetry.space_group_name_H-M   'P 1'
#
loop_
_entity.id
_entity.type
_entity.pdbx_description
1 polymer ?
#
loop_
_entity_poly.entity_id
_entity_poly.type
_entity_poly.pdbx_seq_one_letter_code
_entity_poly.pdbx_strand_id
1 'polypeptide(L)'
;MGDEGGGRGCGPARELRRLKQQALEYYRENDVPRRLEELLNSTFYLQPADVYGHLANCFSKLAKPPTICKVVGKHVLDGLGLPTLQVEIFCTIQNFPKYICSVMMATHFEVYENSVPELAEATEAERLDAVSIAVRWVNENITQELQGLEPSNQAEVDQVLRTFFENKVQEDNEGKELEKSLENSAVHLSSSLMPPPPTTLPPPPPAKKKGQKQGRKSTIIEKPISPPEPVEPVLCGSMAIGAVSLAVAKTIAVLDSNPLYFHIASLKHHQEQPAKLTIPLLMVSLVSCGKSSPGKLNLMKEVICIPHPGLMAKQVPYVISGYFF
;
A
#
# COMPACT_ATOMS: atom_id res chain seq x y z
N MET A 1 -71.61 -39.68 9.03
CA MET A 1 -70.30 -39.36 8.44
C MET A 1 -70.41 -37.92 7.95
N GLY A 2 -70.17 -36.86 8.72
CA GLY A 2 -69.25 -36.71 9.85
C GLY A 2 -67.83 -36.45 9.34
N ASP A 3 -67.59 -35.25 8.80
CA ASP A 3 -66.47 -34.34 9.15
C ASP A 3 -66.13 -33.39 7.98
N GLU A 4 -66.87 -32.28 7.85
CA GLU A 4 -66.40 -31.10 7.11
C GLU A 4 -65.75 -30.14 8.13
N GLY A 5 -64.52 -30.49 8.52
CA GLY A 5 -63.69 -29.67 9.39
C GLY A 5 -63.19 -28.42 8.67
N GLY A 6 -63.72 -27.27 9.07
CA GLY A 6 -63.36 -25.95 8.58
C GLY A 6 -61.88 -25.63 8.69
N GLY A 7 -61.22 -25.52 7.54
CA GLY A 7 -59.85 -25.01 7.40
C GLY A 7 -59.83 -23.62 6.77
N ARG A 8 -60.39 -22.59 7.42
CA ARG A 8 -60.26 -21.19 6.99
C ARG A 8 -59.99 -20.27 8.17
N GLY A 9 -58.80 -19.65 8.21
CA GLY A 9 -58.60 -18.37 8.92
C GLY A 9 -57.42 -18.23 9.90
N CYS A 10 -56.54 -19.23 10.08
CA CYS A 10 -55.53 -19.18 11.16
C CYS A 10 -54.07 -18.89 10.70
N GLY A 11 -53.85 -18.48 9.45
CA GLY A 11 -52.51 -18.15 8.93
C GLY A 11 -51.98 -16.78 9.38
N PRO A 12 -52.69 -15.67 9.08
CA PRO A 12 -52.17 -14.31 9.29
C PRO A 12 -52.02 -13.93 10.77
N ALA A 13 -52.97 -14.35 11.63
CA ALA A 13 -52.94 -14.04 13.06
C ALA A 13 -51.83 -14.79 13.81
N ARG A 14 -51.51 -16.01 13.37
CA ARG A 14 -50.41 -16.82 13.93
C ARG A 14 -49.05 -16.26 13.51
N GLU A 15 -48.94 -15.82 12.26
CA GLU A 15 -47.74 -15.17 11.72
C GLU A 15 -47.46 -13.82 12.40
N LEU A 16 -48.49 -12.99 12.59
CA LEU A 16 -48.35 -11.72 13.31
C LEU A 16 -47.90 -11.92 14.76
N ARG A 17 -48.41 -12.95 15.45
CA ARG A 17 -47.95 -13.30 16.81
C ARG A 17 -46.51 -13.74 16.82
N ARG A 18 -46.08 -14.53 15.84
CA ARG A 18 -44.69 -14.96 15.68
C ARG A 18 -43.77 -13.75 15.44
N LEU A 19 -44.14 -12.84 14.55
CA LEU A 19 -43.37 -11.62 14.28
C LEU A 19 -43.25 -10.73 15.52
N LYS A 20 -44.32 -10.57 16.30
CA LYS A 20 -44.28 -9.84 17.58
C LYS A 20 -43.32 -10.46 18.58
N GLN A 21 -43.33 -11.79 18.70
CA GLN A 21 -42.42 -12.52 19.58
C GLN A 21 -40.97 -12.34 19.14
N GLN A 22 -40.70 -12.46 17.83
CA GLN A 22 -39.37 -12.25 17.25
C GLN A 22 -38.87 -10.82 17.46
N ALA A 23 -39.72 -9.81 17.28
CA ALA A 23 -39.35 -8.41 17.53
C ALA A 23 -39.03 -8.16 19.01
N LEU A 24 -39.82 -8.75 19.93
CA LEU A 24 -39.58 -8.64 21.37
C LEU A 24 -38.27 -9.31 21.78
N GLU A 25 -37.95 -10.48 21.21
CA GLU A 25 -36.67 -11.17 21.40
C GLU A 25 -35.52 -10.32 20.87
N TYR A 26 -35.60 -9.83 19.63
CA TYR A 26 -34.57 -9.00 19.02
C TYR A 26 -34.26 -7.74 19.83
N TYR A 27 -35.27 -6.98 20.26
CA TYR A 27 -35.03 -5.75 21.03
C TYR A 27 -34.48 -6.02 22.43
N ARG A 28 -34.88 -7.14 23.04
CA ARG A 28 -34.38 -7.57 24.35
C ARG A 28 -32.93 -8.04 24.27
N GLU A 29 -32.58 -8.81 23.25
CA GLU A 29 -31.20 -9.25 23.00
C GLU A 29 -30.25 -8.08 22.74
N ASN A 30 -30.74 -7.01 22.12
CA ASN A 30 -29.97 -5.79 21.84
C ASN A 30 -30.10 -4.73 22.95
N ASP A 31 -30.70 -5.06 24.11
CA ASP A 31 -30.84 -4.16 25.26
C ASP A 31 -31.56 -2.83 24.96
N VAL A 32 -32.33 -2.77 23.86
CA VAL A 32 -32.89 -1.52 23.32
C VAL A 32 -33.80 -0.79 24.32
N PRO A 33 -34.77 -1.45 24.99
CA PRO A 33 -35.67 -0.75 25.91
C PRO A 33 -34.93 -0.09 27.08
N ARG A 34 -34.00 -0.82 27.70
CA ARG A 34 -33.22 -0.34 28.84
C ARG A 34 -32.33 0.85 28.45
N ARG A 35 -31.61 0.72 27.33
CA ARG A 35 -30.72 1.80 26.82
C ARG A 35 -31.51 3.05 26.45
N LEU A 36 -32.69 2.89 25.85
CA LEU A 36 -33.54 4.01 25.48
C LEU A 36 -34.08 4.73 26.72
N GLU A 37 -34.51 3.99 27.75
CA GLU A 37 -34.98 4.56 29.01
C GLU A 37 -33.86 5.34 29.73
N GLU A 38 -32.68 4.75 29.88
CA GLU A 38 -31.49 5.41 30.45
C GLU A 38 -31.16 6.72 29.70
N LEU A 39 -31.21 6.68 28.36
CA LEU A 39 -30.93 7.83 27.52
C LEU A 39 -31.99 8.93 27.64
N LEU A 40 -33.28 8.58 27.62
CA LEU A 40 -34.36 9.55 27.76
C LEU A 40 -34.35 10.21 29.14
N ASN A 41 -34.09 9.43 30.20
CA ASN A 41 -33.98 9.94 31.56
C ASN A 41 -32.82 10.94 31.68
N SER A 42 -31.62 10.60 31.19
CA SER A 42 -30.47 11.51 31.22
C SER A 42 -30.70 12.77 30.38
N THR A 43 -31.31 12.64 29.20
CA THR A 43 -31.61 13.78 28.31
C THR A 43 -32.58 14.77 28.97
N PHE A 44 -33.58 14.27 29.71
CA PHE A 44 -34.53 15.12 30.45
C PHE A 44 -33.85 16.00 31.50
N TYR A 45 -32.88 15.47 32.24
CA TYR A 45 -32.14 16.24 33.24
C TYR A 45 -31.14 17.22 32.61
N LEU A 46 -30.50 16.84 31.50
CA LEU A 46 -29.50 17.68 30.82
C LEU A 46 -30.13 18.87 30.08
N GLN A 47 -31.39 18.74 29.62
CA GLN A 47 -32.10 19.75 28.83
C GLN A 47 -31.24 20.40 27.72
N PRO A 48 -30.64 19.60 26.82
CA PRO A 48 -29.80 20.15 25.75
C PRO A 48 -30.63 21.04 24.82
N ALA A 49 -30.00 22.08 24.27
CA ALA A 49 -30.64 22.98 23.31
C ALA A 49 -31.13 22.25 22.04
N ASP A 50 -30.40 21.22 21.61
CA ASP A 50 -30.81 20.30 20.56
C ASP A 50 -30.93 18.87 21.13
N VAL A 51 -32.17 18.50 21.44
CA VAL A 51 -32.52 17.18 21.99
C VAL A 51 -32.16 16.07 21.00
N TYR A 52 -32.50 16.22 19.73
CA TYR A 52 -32.28 15.16 18.74
C TYR A 52 -30.81 15.01 18.38
N GLY A 53 -30.05 16.11 18.32
CA GLY A 53 -28.60 16.08 18.17
C GLY A 53 -27.91 15.38 19.33
N HIS A 54 -28.35 15.64 20.57
CA HIS A 54 -27.84 14.92 21.75
C HIS A 54 -28.13 13.42 21.67
N LEU A 55 -29.38 13.04 21.37
CA LEU A 55 -29.77 11.64 21.22
C LEU A 55 -28.95 10.94 20.12
N ALA A 56 -28.76 11.58 18.97
CA ALA A 56 -27.95 11.06 17.88
C ALA A 56 -26.50 10.80 18.30
N ASN A 57 -25.88 11.73 19.03
CA ASN A 57 -24.53 11.55 19.57
C ASN A 57 -24.44 10.39 20.56
N CYS A 58 -25.47 10.19 21.39
CA CYS A 58 -25.53 9.06 22.31
C CYS A 58 -25.68 7.73 21.57
N PHE A 59 -26.59 7.63 20.60
CA PHE A 59 -26.73 6.42 19.78
C PHE A 59 -25.47 6.13 18.96
N SER A 60 -24.75 7.15 18.51
CA SER A 60 -23.46 6.97 17.83
C SER A 60 -22.44 6.24 18.69
N LYS A 61 -22.47 6.40 20.02
CA LYS A 61 -21.57 5.69 20.95
C LYS A 61 -21.99 4.24 21.22
N LEU A 62 -23.27 3.95 21.01
CA LEU A 62 -23.83 2.60 21.13
C LEU A 62 -23.70 1.80 19.82
N ALA A 63 -23.48 2.48 18.70
CA ALA A 63 -23.28 1.85 17.41
C ALA A 63 -22.01 0.99 17.40
N LYS A 64 -22.02 -0.06 16.58
CA LYS A 64 -20.83 -0.88 16.34
C LYS A 64 -19.67 -0.02 15.80
N PRO A 65 -18.42 -0.39 16.11
CA PRO A 65 -17.26 0.31 15.58
C PRO A 65 -17.26 0.28 14.04
N PRO A 66 -16.63 1.27 13.40
CA PRO A 66 -16.42 1.26 11.95
C PRO A 66 -15.73 -0.03 11.49
N THR A 67 -16.19 -0.61 10.39
CA THR A 67 -15.51 -1.75 9.75
C THR A 67 -15.23 -1.47 8.30
N ILE A 68 -14.10 -1.95 7.77
CA ILE A 68 -13.74 -1.80 6.36
C ILE A 68 -14.78 -2.55 5.52
N CYS A 69 -15.44 -1.85 4.60
CA CYS A 69 -16.46 -2.46 3.75
C CYS A 69 -16.02 -2.56 2.28
N LYS A 70 -15.08 -1.71 1.86
CA LYS A 70 -14.54 -1.72 0.50
C LYS A 70 -13.18 -1.02 0.45
N VAL A 71 -12.26 -1.60 -0.31
CA VAL A 71 -11.00 -0.97 -0.69
C VAL A 71 -10.99 -0.81 -2.21
N VAL A 72 -10.61 0.36 -2.71
CA VAL A 72 -10.58 0.63 -4.17
C VAL A 72 -9.20 1.08 -4.60
N GLY A 73 -8.61 0.36 -5.54
CA GLY A 73 -7.39 0.74 -6.25
C GLY A 73 -7.73 1.49 -7.53
N LYS A 74 -7.05 2.61 -7.76
CA LYS A 74 -7.13 3.41 -8.98
C LYS A 74 -5.75 3.65 -9.55
N HIS A 75 -5.66 3.61 -10.88
CA HIS A 75 -4.51 4.10 -11.61
C HIS A 75 -4.60 5.63 -11.73
N VAL A 76 -3.58 6.34 -11.27
CA VAL A 76 -3.45 7.80 -11.34
C VAL A 76 -2.05 8.18 -11.81
N LEU A 77 -1.86 9.44 -12.19
CA LEU A 77 -0.53 9.98 -12.52
C LEU A 77 0.03 10.78 -11.34
N ASP A 78 1.33 10.65 -11.10
CA ASP A 78 2.05 11.44 -10.10
C ASP A 78 2.46 12.84 -10.61
N GLY A 79 3.26 13.56 -9.81
CA GLY A 79 3.76 14.89 -10.18
C GLY A 79 4.72 14.92 -11.38
N LEU A 80 5.22 13.75 -11.81
CA LEU A 80 6.05 13.58 -13.00
C LEU A 80 5.25 13.05 -14.20
N GLY A 81 3.94 12.85 -14.03
CA GLY A 81 3.08 12.26 -15.06
C GLY A 81 3.21 10.74 -15.18
N LEU A 82 3.77 10.05 -14.18
CA LEU A 82 4.03 8.62 -14.22
C LEU A 82 2.91 7.80 -13.56
N PRO A 83 2.60 6.59 -14.08
CA PRO A 83 1.67 5.64 -13.47
C PRO A 83 1.94 5.39 -11.99
N THR A 84 0.91 5.55 -11.17
CA THR A 84 0.96 5.46 -9.72
C THR A 84 -0.35 4.87 -9.16
N LEU A 85 -0.26 4.15 -8.05
CA LEU A 85 -1.43 3.56 -7.39
C LEU A 85 -2.04 4.56 -6.40
N GLN A 86 -3.36 4.78 -6.51
CA GLN A 86 -4.16 5.39 -5.46
C GLN A 86 -5.07 4.34 -4.82
N VAL A 87 -5.09 4.29 -3.49
CA VAL A 87 -5.99 3.42 -2.71
C VAL A 87 -6.99 4.28 -1.95
N GLU A 88 -8.27 3.91 -2.02
CA GLU A 88 -9.39 4.53 -1.31
C GLU A 88 -9.98 3.53 -0.31
N ILE A 89 -10.30 3.99 0.89
CA ILE A 89 -10.92 3.18 1.95
C ILE A 89 -12.34 3.65 2.22
N PHE A 90 -13.26 2.69 2.24
CA PHE A 90 -14.63 2.87 2.66
C PHE A 90 -14.90 2.01 3.89
N CYS A 91 -15.57 2.59 4.88
CA CYS A 91 -16.00 1.89 6.09
C CYS A 91 -17.52 1.92 6.25
N THR A 92 -18.09 0.86 6.80
CA THR A 92 -19.45 0.86 7.31
C THR A 92 -19.46 1.59 8.65
N ILE A 93 -20.12 2.74 8.71
CA ILE A 93 -20.27 3.54 9.92
C ILE A 93 -21.75 3.76 10.15
N GLN A 94 -22.25 3.37 11.34
CA GLN A 94 -23.68 3.45 11.67
C GLN A 94 -24.55 2.80 10.59
N ASN A 95 -24.13 1.63 10.10
CA ASN A 95 -24.80 0.85 9.06
C ASN A 95 -24.82 1.47 7.64
N PHE A 96 -24.03 2.52 7.39
CA PHE A 96 -23.88 3.12 6.07
C PHE A 96 -22.43 3.05 5.57
N PRO A 97 -22.18 2.67 4.30
CA PRO A 97 -20.87 2.77 3.70
C PRO A 97 -20.49 4.25 3.52
N LYS A 98 -19.32 4.64 4.00
CA LYS A 98 -18.77 6.00 3.89
C LYS A 98 -17.35 5.96 3.37
N TYR A 99 -17.05 6.85 2.43
CA TYR A 99 -15.66 7.13 2.03
C TYR A 99 -14.94 7.81 3.20
N ILE A 100 -13.73 7.35 3.52
CA ILE A 100 -12.94 7.90 4.64
C ILE A 100 -11.73 8.67 4.12
N CYS A 101 -10.87 8.02 3.35
CA CYS A 101 -9.64 8.63 2.87
C CYS A 101 -9.08 7.94 1.63
N SER A 102 -8.09 8.60 1.02
CA SER A 102 -7.23 8.00 0.00
C SER A 102 -5.75 8.24 0.26
N VAL A 103 -4.92 7.36 -0.27
CA VAL A 103 -3.44 7.39 -0.22
C VAL A 103 -2.90 7.10 -1.61
N MET A 104 -1.80 7.75 -1.96
CA MET A 104 -1.06 7.52 -3.20
C MET A 104 0.26 6.83 -2.85
N MET A 105 0.64 5.81 -3.62
CA MET A 105 1.89 5.07 -3.46
C MET A 105 2.59 5.01 -4.81
N ALA A 106 3.76 5.63 -4.89
CA ALA A 106 4.60 5.58 -6.08
C ALA A 106 5.20 4.17 -6.25
N THR A 107 5.53 3.83 -7.49
CA THR A 107 6.21 2.58 -7.79
C THR A 107 7.69 2.65 -7.41
N HIS A 108 8.35 1.50 -7.32
CA HIS A 108 9.77 1.43 -6.96
C HIS A 108 10.73 1.78 -8.13
N PHE A 109 10.22 2.04 -9.33
CA PHE A 109 11.02 2.28 -10.51
C PHE A 109 11.71 3.65 -10.44
N GLU A 110 13.03 3.67 -10.61
CA GLU A 110 13.77 4.93 -10.77
C GLU A 110 13.42 5.61 -12.11
N VAL A 111 13.35 6.94 -12.07
CA VAL A 111 13.10 7.77 -13.24
C VAL A 111 14.41 8.35 -13.73
N TYR A 112 14.83 7.95 -14.94
CA TYR A 112 16.06 8.43 -15.56
C TYR A 112 15.73 9.39 -16.71
N GLU A 113 15.94 10.69 -16.50
CA GLU A 113 15.67 11.73 -17.50
C GLU A 113 16.46 11.56 -18.83
N ASN A 114 17.59 10.85 -18.83
CA ASN A 114 18.43 10.62 -20.02
C ASN A 114 18.62 9.13 -20.37
N SER A 115 17.67 8.25 -20.03
CA SER A 115 17.72 6.86 -20.50
C SER A 115 17.58 6.76 -22.01
N VAL A 116 18.18 5.72 -22.62
CA VAL A 116 17.94 5.40 -24.03
C VAL A 116 16.43 5.20 -24.23
N PRO A 117 15.79 5.78 -25.27
CA PRO A 117 14.34 5.77 -25.43
C PRO A 117 13.70 4.38 -25.28
N GLU A 118 14.30 3.36 -25.88
CA GLU A 118 13.83 1.96 -25.80
C GLU A 118 13.79 1.44 -24.35
N LEU A 119 14.82 1.75 -23.55
CA LEU A 119 14.87 1.36 -22.14
C LEU A 119 13.86 2.18 -21.30
N ALA A 120 13.65 3.44 -21.66
CA ALA A 120 12.66 4.30 -21.01
C ALA A 120 11.23 3.77 -21.22
N GLU A 121 10.89 3.43 -22.47
CA GLU A 121 9.61 2.84 -22.85
C GLU A 121 9.38 1.48 -22.20
N ALA A 122 10.39 0.61 -22.17
CA ALA A 122 10.31 -0.68 -21.48
C ALA A 122 10.06 -0.49 -19.97
N THR A 123 10.79 0.42 -19.32
CA THR A 123 10.63 0.72 -17.90
C THR A 123 9.24 1.31 -17.60
N GLU A 124 8.71 2.14 -18.50
CA GLU A 124 7.35 2.68 -18.37
C GLU A 124 6.28 1.61 -18.54
N ALA A 125 6.46 0.69 -19.49
CA ALA A 125 5.57 -0.45 -19.66
C ALA A 125 5.56 -1.37 -18.43
N GLU A 126 6.73 -1.68 -17.87
CA GLU A 126 6.86 -2.46 -16.62
C GLU A 126 6.20 -1.74 -15.44
N ARG A 127 6.36 -0.41 -15.35
CA ARG A 127 5.69 0.41 -14.33
C ARG A 127 4.17 0.33 -14.45
N LEU A 128 3.65 0.49 -15.66
CA LEU A 128 2.22 0.44 -15.93
C LEU A 128 1.65 -0.95 -15.60
N ASP A 129 2.36 -2.01 -15.94
CA ASP A 129 1.98 -3.38 -15.59
C ASP A 129 1.96 -3.59 -14.07
N ALA A 130 3.01 -3.16 -13.36
CA ALA A 130 3.08 -3.25 -11.91
C ALA A 130 1.92 -2.51 -11.22
N VAL A 131 1.54 -1.31 -11.70
CA VAL A 131 0.39 -0.57 -11.17
C VAL A 131 -0.92 -1.28 -11.52
N SER A 132 -1.05 -1.82 -12.74
CA SER A 132 -2.24 -2.54 -13.17
C SER A 132 -2.47 -3.82 -12.36
N ILE A 133 -1.41 -4.56 -12.06
CA ILE A 133 -1.44 -5.71 -11.15
C ILE A 133 -1.84 -5.27 -9.74
N ALA A 134 -1.23 -4.19 -9.22
CA ALA A 134 -1.57 -3.66 -7.91
C ALA A 134 -3.06 -3.27 -7.80
N VAL A 135 -3.60 -2.58 -8.81
CA VAL A 135 -5.01 -2.20 -8.88
C VAL A 135 -5.91 -3.45 -8.86
N ARG A 136 -5.53 -4.50 -9.58
CA ARG A 136 -6.26 -5.78 -9.60
C ARG A 136 -6.27 -6.43 -8.22
N TRP A 137 -5.10 -6.56 -7.59
CA TRP A 137 -4.99 -7.13 -6.23
C TRP A 137 -5.87 -6.38 -5.24
N VAL A 138 -5.89 -5.05 -5.30
CA VAL A 138 -6.72 -4.22 -4.41
C VAL A 138 -8.21 -4.48 -4.65
N ASN A 139 -8.65 -4.40 -5.91
CA ASN A 139 -10.07 -4.43 -6.27
C ASN A 139 -10.69 -5.84 -6.24
N GLU A 140 -9.88 -6.89 -6.30
CA GLU A 140 -10.35 -8.28 -6.31
C GLU A 140 -10.09 -8.97 -4.97
N ASN A 141 -8.82 -9.19 -4.61
CA ASN A 141 -8.47 -10.02 -3.45
C ASN A 141 -8.47 -9.24 -2.14
N ILE A 142 -7.69 -8.15 -2.05
CA ILE A 142 -7.46 -7.44 -0.79
C ILE A 142 -8.76 -6.86 -0.23
N THR A 143 -9.64 -6.31 -1.08
CA THR A 143 -10.94 -5.81 -0.60
C THR A 143 -11.83 -6.90 0.00
N GLN A 144 -11.69 -8.17 -0.41
CA GLN A 144 -12.45 -9.29 0.15
C GLN A 144 -11.85 -9.71 1.49
N GLU A 145 -10.52 -9.88 1.53
CA GLU A 145 -9.78 -10.28 2.75
C GLU A 145 -9.94 -9.28 3.89
N LEU A 146 -10.05 -7.98 3.58
CA LEU A 146 -10.22 -6.93 4.60
C LEU A 146 -11.67 -6.62 4.96
N GLN A 147 -12.66 -7.25 4.30
CA GLN A 147 -14.06 -6.94 4.53
C GLN A 147 -14.48 -7.33 5.95
N GLY A 148 -15.04 -6.36 6.68
CA GLY A 148 -15.52 -6.55 8.04
C GLY A 148 -14.46 -6.35 9.13
N LEU A 149 -13.18 -6.20 8.78
CA LEU A 149 -12.14 -5.90 9.75
C LEU A 149 -12.30 -4.49 10.32
N GLU A 150 -12.02 -4.34 11.60
CA GLU A 150 -11.97 -3.02 12.22
C GLU A 150 -10.66 -2.33 11.83
N PRO A 151 -10.71 -1.10 11.26
CA PRO A 151 -9.50 -0.41 10.87
C PRO A 151 -8.62 -0.10 12.07
N SER A 152 -9.17 -0.03 13.30
CA SER A 152 -8.49 0.23 14.57
C SER A 152 -7.38 -0.78 14.90
N ASN A 153 -7.46 -2.01 14.38
CA ASN A 153 -6.47 -3.06 14.61
C ASN A 153 -5.46 -3.16 13.46
N GLN A 154 -4.58 -2.16 13.36
CA GLN A 154 -3.57 -2.09 12.30
C GLN A 154 -2.73 -3.38 12.19
N ALA A 155 -2.39 -4.00 13.33
CA ALA A 155 -1.58 -5.22 13.35
C ALA A 155 -2.29 -6.42 12.71
N GLU A 156 -3.59 -6.56 12.91
CA GLU A 156 -4.40 -7.61 12.28
C GLU A 156 -4.52 -7.39 10.77
N VAL A 157 -4.77 -6.15 10.35
CA VAL A 157 -4.80 -5.79 8.92
C VAL A 157 -3.45 -6.07 8.26
N ASP A 158 -2.34 -5.64 8.88
CA ASP A 158 -1.00 -5.87 8.35
C ASP A 158 -0.65 -7.36 8.32
N GLN A 159 -1.17 -8.16 9.26
CA GLN A 159 -0.98 -9.62 9.26
C GLN A 159 -1.73 -10.28 8.10
N VAL A 160 -2.97 -9.87 7.82
CA VAL A 160 -3.73 -10.35 6.65
C VAL A 160 -3.00 -9.99 5.36
N LEU A 161 -2.55 -8.74 5.25
CA LEU A 161 -1.77 -8.26 4.10
C LEU A 161 -0.44 -9.01 3.94
N ARG A 162 0.24 -9.35 5.04
CA ARG A 162 1.46 -10.16 5.02
C ARG A 162 1.20 -11.56 4.47
N THR A 163 0.20 -12.26 5.01
CA THR A 163 -0.17 -13.60 4.54
C THR A 163 -0.53 -13.57 3.05
N PHE A 164 -1.31 -12.57 2.62
CA PHE A 164 -1.63 -12.37 1.21
C PHE A 164 -0.38 -12.18 0.35
N PHE A 165 0.58 -11.36 0.82
CA PHE A 165 1.83 -11.12 0.10
C PHE A 165 2.70 -12.38 0.00
N GLU A 166 2.84 -13.14 1.09
CA GLU A 166 3.56 -14.41 1.13
C GLU A 166 2.98 -15.41 0.11
N ASN A 167 1.64 -15.51 0.03
CA ASN A 167 0.96 -16.33 -0.97
C ASN A 167 1.27 -15.87 -2.40
N LYS A 168 1.27 -14.56 -2.67
CA LYS A 168 1.59 -14.02 -4.00
C LYS A 168 3.05 -14.23 -4.41
N VAL A 169 3.98 -14.16 -3.46
CA VAL A 169 5.38 -14.52 -3.70
C VAL A 169 5.50 -16.01 -4.08
N GLN A 170 4.76 -16.88 -3.39
CA GLN A 170 4.75 -18.30 -3.70
C GLN A 170 4.16 -18.59 -5.10
N GLU A 171 3.02 -17.98 -5.45
CA GLU A 171 2.40 -18.10 -6.78
C GLU A 171 3.35 -17.66 -7.91
N ASP A 172 4.08 -16.55 -7.71
CA ASP A 172 5.05 -16.03 -8.68
C ASP A 172 6.27 -16.95 -8.86
N ASN A 173 6.78 -17.51 -7.76
CA ASN A 173 7.87 -18.48 -7.81
C ASN A 173 7.46 -19.74 -8.58
N GLU A 174 6.27 -20.28 -8.31
CA GLU A 174 5.72 -21.45 -9.02
C GLU A 174 5.52 -21.16 -10.51
N GLY A 175 4.99 -19.98 -10.85
CA GLY A 175 4.85 -19.53 -12.23
C GLY A 175 6.18 -19.47 -12.98
N LYS A 176 7.21 -18.91 -12.36
CA LYS A 176 8.57 -18.83 -12.91
C LYS A 176 9.23 -20.20 -13.08
N GLU A 177 8.98 -21.14 -12.17
CA GLU A 177 9.48 -22.52 -12.30
C GLU A 177 8.80 -23.26 -13.45
N LEU A 178 7.49 -23.10 -13.61
CA LEU A 178 6.74 -23.67 -14.74
C LEU A 178 7.25 -23.12 -16.07
N GLU A 179 7.41 -21.80 -16.19
CA GLU A 179 7.93 -21.17 -17.41
C GLU A 179 9.32 -21.70 -17.79
N LYS A 180 10.24 -21.80 -16.83
CA LYS A 180 11.57 -22.41 -17.04
C LYS A 180 11.48 -23.87 -17.48
N SER A 181 10.53 -24.64 -16.93
CA SER A 181 10.34 -26.05 -17.33
C SER A 181 9.83 -26.19 -18.77
N LEU A 182 8.96 -25.28 -19.21
CA LEU A 182 8.42 -25.21 -20.57
C LEU A 182 9.50 -24.78 -21.58
N GLU A 183 10.32 -23.78 -21.25
CA GLU A 183 11.45 -23.36 -22.09
C GLU A 183 12.49 -24.48 -22.24
N ASN A 184 12.85 -25.16 -21.16
CA ASN A 184 13.78 -26.30 -21.21
C ASN A 184 13.22 -27.45 -22.09
N SER A 185 11.91 -27.65 -22.11
CA SER A 185 11.26 -28.64 -22.99
C SER A 185 11.27 -28.20 -24.47
N ALA A 186 11.05 -26.92 -24.75
CA ALA A 186 11.04 -26.36 -26.11
C ALA A 186 12.43 -26.38 -26.79
N VAL A 187 13.51 -26.21 -26.02
CA VAL A 187 14.89 -26.32 -26.53
C VAL A 187 15.22 -27.77 -26.96
N HIS A 188 14.65 -28.77 -26.29
CA HIS A 188 14.85 -30.18 -26.64
C HIS A 188 14.16 -30.61 -27.95
N LEU A 189 13.06 -29.98 -28.38
CA LEU A 189 12.42 -30.25 -29.67
C LEU A 189 13.13 -29.55 -30.85
N SER A 190 13.77 -28.41 -30.61
CA SER A 190 14.42 -27.61 -31.66
C SER A 190 15.78 -28.19 -32.11
N SER A 191 16.39 -29.07 -31.30
CA SER A 191 17.69 -29.69 -31.61
C SER A 191 17.61 -30.90 -32.55
N SER A 192 16.41 -31.36 -32.96
CA SER A 192 16.24 -32.59 -33.76
C SER A 192 16.21 -32.37 -35.29
N LEU A 193 16.40 -31.15 -35.80
CA LEU A 193 16.22 -30.83 -37.23
C LEU A 193 17.40 -30.13 -37.91
N MET A 194 18.65 -30.42 -37.54
CA MET A 194 19.81 -29.99 -38.36
C MET A 194 20.76 -31.14 -38.70
N PRO A 195 21.12 -31.32 -39.99
CA PRO A 195 22.21 -32.22 -40.38
C PRO A 195 23.59 -31.61 -40.02
N PRO A 196 24.62 -32.44 -39.79
CA PRO A 196 25.91 -31.97 -39.32
C PRO A 196 26.68 -31.20 -40.42
N PRO A 197 27.37 -30.08 -40.09
CA PRO A 197 28.24 -29.39 -41.02
C PRO A 197 29.59 -30.11 -41.18
N PRO A 198 30.27 -29.96 -42.34
CA PRO A 198 31.55 -30.61 -42.60
C PRO A 198 32.70 -30.00 -41.78
N THR A 199 33.51 -30.90 -41.22
CA THR A 199 34.79 -30.66 -40.55
C THR A 199 35.76 -29.85 -41.42
N THR A 200 36.21 -28.70 -40.90
CA THR A 200 37.45 -28.03 -41.36
C THR A 200 38.35 -27.75 -40.17
N LEU A 201 39.65 -27.98 -40.39
CA LEU A 201 40.73 -28.05 -39.40
C LEU A 201 41.08 -26.68 -38.77
N PRO A 202 41.54 -26.64 -37.51
CA PRO A 202 41.97 -25.40 -36.86
C PRO A 202 43.40 -24.97 -37.27
N PRO A 203 43.68 -23.67 -37.45
CA PRO A 203 45.05 -23.16 -37.62
C PRO A 203 45.79 -23.05 -36.27
N PRO A 204 47.14 -23.10 -36.28
CA PRO A 204 47.96 -23.22 -35.07
C PRO A 204 48.17 -21.88 -34.31
N PRO A 205 48.51 -21.94 -33.01
CA PRO A 205 48.68 -20.74 -32.16
C PRO A 205 50.06 -20.07 -32.35
N PRO A 206 50.16 -18.73 -32.23
CA PRO A 206 51.46 -18.06 -32.24
C PRO A 206 52.15 -18.11 -30.87
N ALA A 207 53.46 -18.32 -30.91
CA ALA A 207 54.37 -18.49 -29.78
C ALA A 207 54.71 -17.18 -29.04
N LYS A 208 55.09 -17.33 -27.76
CA LYS A 208 55.45 -16.26 -26.81
C LYS A 208 56.92 -15.78 -26.92
N LYS A 209 57.12 -14.53 -26.47
CA LYS A 209 58.28 -13.87 -25.78
C LYS A 209 59.41 -13.22 -26.61
N LYS A 210 59.66 -11.92 -26.33
CA LYS A 210 60.77 -11.43 -25.44
C LYS A 210 60.80 -9.89 -25.21
N GLY A 211 60.98 -9.48 -23.93
CA GLY A 211 61.60 -8.24 -23.37
C GLY A 211 61.14 -6.84 -23.84
N GLN A 212 61.26 -5.73 -23.09
CA GLN A 212 61.86 -5.41 -21.79
C GLN A 212 61.44 -3.98 -21.34
N LYS A 213 61.36 -3.77 -20.02
CA LYS A 213 61.59 -2.54 -19.20
C LYS A 213 60.58 -1.37 -19.11
N GLN A 214 59.91 -1.35 -17.95
CA GLN A 214 59.86 -0.29 -16.90
C GLN A 214 59.55 1.17 -17.28
N GLY A 215 58.35 1.60 -16.89
CA GLY A 215 58.00 3.00 -16.58
C GLY A 215 57.18 3.04 -15.28
N ARG A 216 57.78 3.54 -14.20
CA ARG A 216 57.23 3.64 -12.84
C ARG A 216 56.15 4.73 -12.80
N LYS A 217 54.88 4.37 -12.57
CA LYS A 217 53.84 5.29 -12.08
C LYS A 217 53.12 4.64 -10.90
N SER A 218 53.10 5.37 -9.80
CA SER A 218 52.59 5.01 -8.48
C SER A 218 51.14 4.52 -8.53
N THR A 219 50.95 3.27 -8.13
CA THR A 219 49.65 2.65 -7.88
C THR A 219 49.04 3.30 -6.64
N ILE A 220 48.10 4.23 -6.83
CA ILE A 220 47.09 4.51 -5.82
C ILE A 220 46.19 3.27 -5.84
N ILE A 221 46.21 2.50 -4.76
CA ILE A 221 45.25 1.42 -4.55
C ILE A 221 43.92 2.11 -4.22
N GLU A 222 43.16 2.47 -5.25
CA GLU A 222 41.72 2.68 -5.06
C GLU A 222 41.13 1.33 -4.69
N LYS A 223 40.60 1.25 -3.47
CA LYS A 223 39.84 0.10 -3.00
C LYS A 223 38.71 -0.09 -4.02
N PRO A 224 38.60 -1.25 -4.70
CA PRO A 224 37.53 -1.49 -5.65
C PRO A 224 36.21 -1.18 -4.96
N ILE A 225 35.42 -0.28 -5.55
CA ILE A 225 34.05 -0.02 -5.11
C ILE A 225 33.37 -1.38 -5.14
N SER A 226 32.88 -1.82 -3.98
CA SER A 226 32.13 -3.08 -3.88
C SER A 226 31.04 -3.06 -4.95
N PRO A 227 30.85 -4.15 -5.72
CA PRO A 227 29.76 -4.19 -6.69
C PRO A 227 28.46 -3.84 -5.95
N PRO A 228 27.60 -2.99 -6.55
CA PRO A 228 26.33 -2.64 -5.94
C PRO A 228 25.60 -3.92 -5.58
N GLU A 229 25.10 -3.97 -4.35
CA GLU A 229 24.30 -5.09 -3.84
C GLU A 229 23.16 -5.32 -4.85
N PRO A 230 22.95 -6.57 -5.33
CA PRO A 230 21.94 -6.82 -6.34
C PRO A 230 20.59 -6.37 -5.81
N VAL A 231 19.88 -5.57 -6.62
CA VAL A 231 18.55 -5.08 -6.27
C VAL A 231 17.67 -6.28 -5.97
N GLU A 232 17.15 -6.36 -4.74
CA GLU A 232 16.22 -7.42 -4.37
C GLU A 232 15.05 -7.41 -5.37
N PRO A 233 14.71 -8.56 -5.98
CA PRO A 233 13.65 -8.61 -6.96
C PRO A 233 12.33 -8.23 -6.28
N VAL A 234 11.75 -7.11 -6.72
CA VAL A 234 10.47 -6.62 -6.22
C VAL A 234 9.34 -7.32 -6.96
N LEU A 235 8.44 -7.97 -6.23
CA LEU A 235 7.26 -8.59 -6.82
C LEU A 235 6.35 -7.50 -7.41
N CYS A 236 5.95 -7.66 -8.68
CA CYS A 236 5.00 -6.76 -9.33
C CYS A 236 3.69 -6.69 -8.53
N GLY A 237 3.21 -5.48 -8.26
CA GLY A 237 2.01 -5.25 -7.46
C GLY A 237 2.24 -5.14 -5.94
N SER A 238 3.44 -5.45 -5.43
CA SER A 238 3.78 -5.39 -3.99
C SER A 238 3.51 -4.03 -3.34
N MET A 239 3.55 -2.94 -4.11
CA MET A 239 3.18 -1.60 -3.65
C MET A 239 1.75 -1.51 -3.08
N ALA A 240 0.84 -2.39 -3.50
CA ALA A 240 -0.52 -2.48 -2.97
C ALA A 240 -0.52 -2.75 -1.46
N ILE A 241 0.40 -3.56 -0.97
CA ILE A 241 0.51 -3.94 0.44
C ILE A 241 0.78 -2.69 1.29
N GLY A 242 1.83 -1.94 0.94
CA GLY A 242 2.18 -0.70 1.64
C GLY A 242 1.12 0.38 1.47
N ALA A 243 0.51 0.49 0.28
CA ALA A 243 -0.54 1.47 0.02
C ALA A 243 -1.79 1.23 0.87
N VAL A 244 -2.25 -0.02 0.98
CA VAL A 244 -3.43 -0.40 1.76
C VAL A 244 -3.13 -0.28 3.26
N SER A 245 -1.98 -0.77 3.72
CA SER A 245 -1.55 -0.63 5.12
C SER A 245 -1.54 0.85 5.56
N LEU A 246 -0.94 1.73 4.76
CA LEU A 246 -0.92 3.17 5.03
C LEU A 246 -2.31 3.80 4.96
N ALA A 247 -3.16 3.36 4.03
CA ALA A 247 -4.53 3.85 3.92
C ALA A 247 -5.39 3.47 5.14
N VAL A 248 -5.18 2.27 5.72
CA VAL A 248 -5.85 1.85 6.96
C VAL A 248 -5.36 2.69 8.15
N ALA A 249 -4.05 2.94 8.28
CA ALA A 249 -3.52 3.80 9.33
C ALA A 249 -4.09 5.23 9.24
N LYS A 250 -4.23 5.75 8.00
CA LYS A 250 -4.89 7.03 7.73
C LYS A 250 -6.40 7.00 8.03
N THR A 251 -7.06 5.87 7.81
CA THR A 251 -8.48 5.68 8.11
C THR A 251 -8.75 5.84 9.61
N ILE A 252 -7.98 5.19 10.48
CA ILE A 252 -8.11 5.40 11.94
C ILE A 252 -7.92 6.86 12.30
N ALA A 253 -6.83 7.49 11.82
CA ALA A 253 -6.52 8.88 12.12
C ALA A 253 -7.69 9.82 11.77
N VAL A 254 -8.35 9.60 10.63
CA VAL A 254 -9.54 10.37 10.22
C VAL A 254 -10.74 10.07 11.12
N LEU A 255 -11.00 8.79 11.46
CA LEU A 255 -12.13 8.39 12.31
C LEU A 255 -12.02 8.95 13.73
N ASP A 256 -10.81 8.96 14.29
CA ASP A 256 -10.51 9.48 15.62
C ASP A 256 -10.34 11.01 15.64
N SER A 257 -10.43 11.67 14.49
CA SER A 257 -10.14 13.11 14.34
C SER A 257 -8.75 13.49 14.88
N ASN A 258 -7.77 12.61 14.69
CA ASN A 258 -6.39 12.77 15.16
C ASN A 258 -5.43 12.88 13.97
N PRO A 259 -4.44 13.78 13.97
CA PRO A 259 -3.44 13.80 12.91
C PRO A 259 -2.70 12.45 12.74
N LEU A 260 -2.45 12.06 11.49
CA LEU A 260 -1.82 10.78 11.15
C LEU A 260 -0.49 10.54 11.86
N TYR A 261 0.33 11.58 12.05
CA TYR A 261 1.62 11.44 12.74
C TYR A 261 1.47 11.04 14.22
N PHE A 262 0.41 11.48 14.91
CA PHE A 262 0.12 11.05 16.28
C PHE A 262 -0.30 9.60 16.31
N HIS A 263 -1.14 9.19 15.35
CA HIS A 263 -1.53 7.79 15.22
C HIS A 263 -0.32 6.88 14.95
N ILE A 264 0.55 7.23 14.01
CA ILE A 264 1.79 6.48 13.74
C ILE A 264 2.69 6.39 14.98
N ALA A 265 2.82 7.47 15.75
CA ALA A 265 3.57 7.45 17.01
C ALA A 265 2.95 6.48 18.02
N SER A 266 1.61 6.44 18.12
CA SER A 266 0.91 5.50 19.01
C SER A 266 1.09 4.03 18.63
N LEU A 267 1.22 3.72 17.34
CA LEU A 267 1.51 2.36 16.87
C LEU A 267 2.90 1.87 17.28
N LYS A 268 3.86 2.78 17.53
CA LYS A 268 5.23 2.45 17.95
C LYS A 268 5.39 2.35 19.47
N HIS A 269 4.55 3.05 20.23
CA HIS A 269 4.66 3.16 21.68
C HIS A 269 3.40 2.61 22.36
N HIS A 270 3.42 1.32 22.71
CA HIS A 270 2.28 0.62 23.31
C HIS A 270 1.84 1.16 24.69
N GLN A 271 2.64 1.99 25.37
CA GLN A 271 2.42 2.34 26.78
C GLN A 271 2.36 3.85 27.09
N GLU A 272 3.07 4.71 26.36
CA GLU A 272 3.02 6.17 26.61
C GLU A 272 3.16 6.96 25.31
N GLN A 273 2.22 7.87 25.05
CA GLN A 273 2.37 8.83 23.96
C GLN A 273 3.56 9.76 24.29
N PRO A 274 4.48 9.98 23.33
CA PRO A 274 5.61 10.85 23.57
C PRO A 274 5.14 12.28 23.86
N ALA A 275 5.51 12.82 25.02
CA ALA A 275 5.20 14.20 25.43
C ALA A 275 5.77 15.26 24.47
N LYS A 276 6.77 14.88 23.66
CA LYS A 276 7.38 15.71 22.62
C LYS A 276 7.65 14.87 21.38
N LEU A 277 7.24 15.37 20.22
CA LEU A 277 7.59 14.83 18.91
C LEU A 277 8.72 15.67 18.30
N THR A 278 9.66 15.01 17.64
CA THR A 278 10.80 15.66 16.97
C THR A 278 10.49 15.84 15.50
N ILE A 279 10.67 17.06 15.00
CA ILE A 279 10.61 17.34 13.56
C ILE A 279 11.97 16.97 12.94
N PRO A 280 12.02 16.17 11.86
CA PRO A 280 13.28 15.81 11.22
C PRO A 280 13.96 17.03 10.58
N LEU A 281 15.29 16.98 10.47
CA LEU A 281 16.05 17.97 9.72
C LEU A 281 15.70 17.86 8.22
N LEU A 282 15.34 18.98 7.62
CA LEU A 282 14.95 19.03 6.21
C LEU A 282 16.19 18.96 5.32
N MET A 283 16.31 17.91 4.51
CA MET A 283 17.35 17.78 3.50
C MET A 283 16.75 18.18 2.14
N VAL A 284 17.24 19.27 1.55
CA VAL A 284 16.68 19.82 0.30
C VAL A 284 17.64 19.58 -0.85
N SER A 285 17.23 18.79 -1.82
CA SER A 285 17.98 18.63 -3.07
C SER A 285 17.90 19.92 -3.88
N LEU A 286 19.04 20.56 -4.11
CA LEU A 286 19.15 21.82 -4.85
C LEU A 286 19.44 21.58 -6.32
N VAL A 287 20.27 20.57 -6.60
CA VAL A 287 20.72 20.24 -7.94
C VAL A 287 20.77 18.73 -8.09
N SER A 288 19.96 18.19 -8.99
CA SER A 288 20.14 16.83 -9.49
C SER A 288 21.31 16.80 -10.47
N CYS A 289 22.20 15.82 -10.30
CA CYS A 289 23.44 15.67 -11.06
C CYS A 289 23.51 14.25 -11.65
N GLY A 290 24.59 13.96 -12.38
CA GLY A 290 24.81 12.66 -12.97
C GLY A 290 24.29 12.56 -14.40
N LYS A 291 24.37 11.34 -14.95
CA LYS A 291 24.09 11.06 -16.36
C LYS A 291 22.66 11.38 -16.76
N SER A 292 21.72 11.39 -15.82
CA SER A 292 20.31 11.71 -16.02
C SER A 292 20.02 13.22 -15.95
N SER A 293 20.92 14.05 -15.44
CA SER A 293 20.72 15.51 -15.36
C SER A 293 21.25 16.23 -16.61
N PRO A 294 20.69 17.40 -17.00
CA PRO A 294 21.15 18.21 -18.15
C PRO A 294 22.51 18.93 -17.91
N GLY A 295 23.44 18.34 -17.16
CA GLY A 295 24.72 18.93 -16.77
C GLY A 295 25.95 18.06 -17.10
N LYS A 296 27.15 18.63 -16.90
CA LYS A 296 28.42 17.90 -17.07
C LYS A 296 28.91 17.20 -15.79
N LEU A 297 28.22 17.40 -14.67
CA LEU A 297 28.64 16.87 -13.36
C LEU A 297 28.22 15.40 -13.22
N ASN A 298 29.07 14.49 -13.71
CA ASN A 298 28.77 13.05 -13.75
C ASN A 298 29.22 12.26 -12.50
N LEU A 299 29.90 12.91 -11.55
CA LEU A 299 30.48 12.25 -10.37
C LEU A 299 29.57 12.30 -9.12
N MET A 300 28.46 13.03 -9.17
CA MET A 300 27.52 13.20 -8.07
C MET A 300 26.09 12.95 -8.57
N LYS A 301 25.20 12.38 -7.75
CA LYS A 301 23.77 12.19 -8.07
C LYS A 301 22.94 13.42 -7.68
N GLU A 302 23.30 14.06 -6.58
CA GLU A 302 22.58 15.24 -6.09
C GLU A 302 23.48 16.11 -5.19
N VAL A 303 23.18 17.41 -5.17
CA VAL A 303 23.73 18.37 -4.20
C VAL A 303 22.61 18.74 -3.24
N ILE A 304 22.78 18.36 -1.97
CA ILE A 304 21.77 18.54 -0.92
C ILE A 304 22.20 19.69 0.00
N CYS A 305 21.28 20.61 0.27
CA CYS A 305 21.42 21.60 1.34
C CYS A 305 20.80 21.06 2.63
N ILE A 306 21.58 21.14 3.72
CA ILE A 306 21.12 20.82 5.06
C ILE A 306 21.14 22.11 5.88
N PRO A 307 19.98 22.65 6.29
CA PRO A 307 19.89 23.86 7.08
C PRO A 307 20.47 23.62 8.48
N HIS A 308 20.98 24.68 9.09
CA HIS A 308 21.54 24.61 10.45
C HIS A 308 20.49 24.08 11.45
N PRO A 309 20.85 23.17 12.39
CA PRO A 309 19.90 22.53 13.31
C PRO A 309 19.09 23.46 14.23
N GLY A 310 19.48 24.73 14.33
CA GLY A 310 18.79 25.75 15.13
C GLY A 310 17.63 26.45 14.41
N LEU A 311 17.39 26.15 13.12
CA LEU A 311 16.30 26.74 12.35
C LEU A 311 15.00 25.96 12.57
N MET A 312 13.89 26.69 12.79
CA MET A 312 12.57 26.06 12.78
C MET A 312 12.21 25.62 11.36
N ALA A 313 11.47 24.51 11.22
CA ALA A 313 11.05 23.98 9.91
C ALA A 313 10.38 25.04 9.02
N LYS A 314 9.58 25.94 9.61
CA LYS A 314 8.94 27.06 8.89
C LYS A 314 9.92 28.11 8.34
N GLN A 315 11.12 28.21 8.88
CA GLN A 315 12.15 29.18 8.47
C GLN A 315 13.02 28.65 7.33
N VAL A 316 13.13 27.33 7.19
CA VAL A 316 13.99 26.69 6.19
C VAL A 316 13.71 27.18 4.75
N PRO A 317 12.46 27.31 4.28
CA PRO A 317 12.20 27.80 2.92
C PRO A 317 12.74 29.21 2.67
N TYR A 318 12.62 30.12 3.65
CA TYR A 318 13.09 31.50 3.54
C TYR A 318 14.61 31.60 3.49
N VAL A 319 15.29 30.78 4.29
CA VAL A 319 16.74 30.74 4.32
C VAL A 319 17.29 30.21 3.00
N ILE A 320 16.72 29.12 2.47
CA ILE A 320 17.15 28.57 1.18
C ILE A 320 16.88 29.57 0.04
N SER A 321 15.72 30.22 0.03
CA SER A 321 15.41 31.24 -0.98
C SER A 321 16.39 32.42 -0.94
N GLY A 322 16.86 32.84 0.24
CA GLY A 322 17.80 33.96 0.38
C GLY A 322 19.25 33.67 -0.01
N TYR A 323 19.62 32.40 -0.22
CA TYR A 323 20.97 32.02 -0.66
C TYR A 323 21.06 31.74 -2.18
N PHE A 324 19.93 31.51 -2.85
CA PHE A 324 19.87 31.04 -4.24
C PHE A 324 19.15 32.00 -5.21
N PHE A 325 18.63 33.13 -4.71
CA PHE A 325 18.11 34.25 -5.51
C PHE A 325 18.79 35.56 -5.08
#